data_AF-A0A136KQM9-F1
#
_entry.id   AF-A0A136KQM9-F1
#
_cell.length_a   1.000
_cell.length_b   1.000
_cell.length_c   1.000
_cell.angle_alpha   90.00
_cell.angle_beta   90.00
_cell.angle_gamma   90.00
#
_symmetry.space_group_name_H-M   'P 1'
#
loop_
_entity.id
_entity.type
_entity.pdbx_description
1 polymer ?
#
loop_
_entity_poly.entity_id
_entity_poly.type
_entity_poly.pdbx_seq_one_letter_code
_entity_poly.pdbx_strand_id
1 'polypeptide(L)'
;MALQEIDQLLKQAYKLTPSERLLLANRLIQGVRSDVNTSARKKRIRRKWRDAVGLLPYPALGIDAQIYISRSRNEDGLQRVRVIRDGR
;
A
#
# COMPACT_ATOMS: atom_id res chain seq x y z
N MET A 1 -9.73 21.28 26.67
CA MET A 1 -8.27 21.46 26.73
C MET A 1 -7.73 22.12 25.46
N ALA A 2 -8.01 21.59 24.26
CA ALA A 2 -7.49 22.15 22.98
C ALA A 2 -7.75 23.65 22.73
N LEU A 3 -8.91 24.20 23.14
CA LEU A 3 -9.21 25.63 22.98
C LEU A 3 -8.28 26.53 23.82
N GLN A 4 -7.88 26.10 25.02
CA GLN A 4 -6.97 26.86 25.87
C GLN A 4 -5.55 26.91 25.29
N GLU A 5 -5.13 25.84 24.61
CA GLU A 5 -3.84 25.77 23.92
C GLU A 5 -3.79 26.70 22.70
N ILE A 6 -4.89 26.78 21.95
CA ILE A 6 -5.01 27.70 20.80
C ILE A 6 -4.92 29.16 21.26
N ASP A 7 -5.58 29.52 22.36
CA ASP A 7 -5.53 30.89 22.91
C ASP A 7 -4.13 31.26 23.40
N GLN A 8 -3.39 30.29 23.96
CA GLN A 8 -1.99 30.50 24.35
C GLN A 8 -1.08 30.70 23.13
N LEU A 9 -1.27 29.92 22.07
CA LEU A 9 -0.55 30.07 20.80
C LEU A 9 -0.84 31.41 20.13
N LEU A 10 -2.09 31.88 20.18
CA LEU A 10 -2.45 33.21 19.67
C LEU A 10 -1.74 34.30 20.46
N LYS A 11 -1.74 34.24 21.80
CA LYS A 11 -1.01 35.18 22.66
C LYS A 11 0.50 35.19 22.36
N GLN A 12 1.08 34.04 22.03
CA GLN A 12 2.48 33.95 21.63
C GLN A 12 2.70 34.54 20.22
N ALA A 13 1.83 34.25 19.27
CA ALA A 13 1.89 34.82 17.92
C ALA A 13 1.76 36.35 17.91
N TYR A 14 1.01 36.93 18.84
CA TYR A 14 0.91 38.38 19.00
C TYR A 14 2.22 39.05 19.48
N LYS A 15 3.16 38.31 20.08
CA LYS A 15 4.47 38.86 20.45
C LYS A 15 5.44 38.95 19.27
N LEU A 16 5.14 38.28 18.17
CA LEU A 16 5.95 38.27 16.95
C LEU A 16 5.65 39.50 16.08
N THR A 17 6.65 39.90 15.29
CA THR A 17 6.51 40.96 14.30
C THR A 17 5.57 40.55 13.15
N PRO A 18 4.97 41.51 12.41
CA PRO A 18 4.00 41.20 11.37
C PRO A 18 4.52 40.23 10.28
N SER A 19 5.80 40.34 9.93
CA SER A 19 6.47 39.45 8.96
C SER A 19 6.60 38.02 9.46
N GLU A 20 6.96 37.84 10.72
CA GLU A 20 7.10 36.52 11.34
C GLU A 20 5.74 35.83 11.52
N ARG A 21 4.66 36.59 11.76
CA ARG A 21 3.29 36.05 11.78
C ARG A 21 2.87 35.50 10.41
N LEU A 22 3.22 36.19 9.32
CA LEU A 22 2.95 35.70 7.96
C LEU A 22 3.75 34.42 7.65
N LEU A 23 5.01 34.35 8.11
CA LEU A 23 5.82 33.15 7.97
C LEU A 23 5.21 31.97 8.75
N LEU A 24 4.77 32.20 9.99
CA LEU A 24 4.10 31.19 10.82
C LEU A 24 2.82 30.67 10.14
N ALA A 25 1.98 31.56 9.61
CA ALA A 25 0.77 31.18 8.89
C ALA A 25 1.08 30.29 7.68
N ASN A 26 2.10 30.64 6.90
CA ASN A 26 2.51 29.84 5.75
C ASN A 26 2.99 28.43 6.18
N ARG A 27 3.79 28.33 7.24
CA ARG A 27 4.26 27.05 7.78
C ARG A 27 3.11 26.17 8.29
N LEU A 28 2.13 26.76 8.98
CA LEU A 28 0.93 26.03 9.43
C LEU A 28 0.11 25.51 8.25
N ILE A 29 -0.11 26.33 7.22
CA ILE A 29 -0.83 25.94 6.01
C ILE A 29 -0.10 24.81 5.27
N GLN A 30 1.23 24.90 5.16
CA GLN A 30 2.06 23.84 4.55
C GLN A 30 1.99 22.53 5.33
N GLY A 31 2.02 22.59 6.66
CA GLY A 31 1.85 21.43 7.54
C GLY A 31 0.52 20.73 7.31
N VAL A 32 -0.59 21.49 7.35
CA VAL A 32 -1.94 20.95 7.10
C VAL A 32 -2.05 20.33 5.71
N ARG A 33 -1.52 20.98 4.66
CA ARG A 33 -1.50 20.42 3.30
C ARG A 33 -0.74 19.09 3.23
N SER A 34 0.39 19.00 3.94
CA SER A 34 1.22 17.80 4.00
C SER A 34 0.50 16.66 4.74
N ASP A 35 -0.18 16.97 5.84
CA ASP A 35 -0.94 16.01 6.62
C ASP A 35 -2.21 15.52 5.90
N VAL A 36 -2.90 16.39 5.16
CA VAL A 36 -4.03 16.01 4.29
C VAL A 36 -3.55 15.06 3.19
N ASN A 37 -2.41 15.35 2.56
CA ASN A 37 -1.84 14.48 1.54
C ASN A 37 -1.34 13.15 2.13
N THR A 38 -0.80 13.17 3.35
CA THR A 38 -0.29 11.97 4.03
C THR A 38 -1.41 11.12 4.59
N SER A 39 -2.50 11.72 5.07
CA SER A 39 -3.72 11.01 5.48
C SER A 39 -4.46 10.43 4.28
N ALA A 40 -4.50 11.11 3.13
CA ALA A 40 -4.95 10.55 1.85
C ALA A 40 -4.07 9.37 1.40
N ARG A 41 -2.75 9.44 1.63
CA ARG A 41 -1.80 8.34 1.36
C ARG A 41 -1.99 7.16 2.32
N LYS A 42 -2.29 7.40 3.61
CA LYS A 42 -2.70 6.36 4.58
C LYS A 42 -4.08 5.77 4.25
N LYS A 43 -4.98 6.57 3.65
CA LYS A 43 -6.26 6.15 3.07
C LYS A 43 -6.14 5.59 1.65
N ARG A 44 -4.94 5.24 1.16
CA ARG A 44 -4.86 4.17 0.15
C ARG A 44 -5.32 2.90 0.82
N ILE A 45 -6.63 2.74 0.87
CA ILE A 45 -7.33 1.48 1.12
C ILE A 45 -6.53 0.45 0.32
N ARG A 46 -5.84 -0.44 1.04
CA ARG A 46 -5.13 -1.55 0.40
C ARG A 46 -6.18 -2.25 -0.44
N ARG A 47 -6.08 -2.13 -1.78
CA ARG A 47 -7.04 -2.75 -2.70
C ARG A 47 -7.11 -4.22 -2.29
N LYS A 48 -8.31 -4.71 -2.04
CA LYS A 48 -8.47 -6.11 -1.64
C LYS A 48 -8.13 -6.95 -2.87
N TRP A 49 -7.48 -8.08 -2.69
CA TRP A 49 -7.19 -9.00 -3.81
C TRP A 49 -8.46 -9.41 -4.57
N ARG A 50 -9.61 -9.42 -3.90
CA ARG A 50 -10.92 -9.66 -4.54
C ARG A 50 -11.29 -8.60 -5.57
N ASP A 51 -10.84 -7.36 -5.38
CA ASP A 51 -11.09 -6.24 -6.31
C ASP A 51 -10.29 -6.41 -7.62
N ALA A 52 -9.35 -7.37 -7.65
CA ALA A 52 -8.53 -7.68 -8.81
C ALA A 52 -9.07 -8.85 -9.66
N VAL A 53 -10.19 -9.48 -9.27
CA VAL A 53 -10.80 -10.59 -10.01
C VAL A 53 -11.30 -10.08 -11.36
N GLY A 54 -10.92 -10.76 -12.44
CA GLY A 54 -11.33 -10.42 -13.81
C GLY A 54 -10.49 -9.35 -14.51
N LEU A 55 -9.42 -8.85 -13.88
CA LEU A 55 -8.51 -7.87 -14.52
C LEU A 55 -7.71 -8.42 -15.70
N LEU A 56 -7.51 -9.74 -15.77
CA LEU A 56 -6.76 -10.39 -16.83
C LEU A 56 -7.60 -11.52 -17.44
N PRO A 57 -7.60 -11.65 -18.78
CA PRO A 57 -8.18 -12.82 -19.44
C PRO A 57 -7.40 -14.07 -19.06
N TYR A 58 -8.11 -15.19 -18.93
CA TYR A 58 -7.49 -16.47 -18.64
C TYR A 58 -7.04 -17.17 -19.93
N PRO A 59 -5.85 -17.79 -19.99
CA PRO A 59 -4.78 -17.77 -18.98
C PRO A 59 -3.89 -16.52 -19.10
N ALA A 60 -3.68 -15.82 -17.98
CA ALA A 60 -2.98 -14.53 -17.96
C ALA A 60 -1.46 -14.63 -18.19
N LEU A 61 -0.85 -15.79 -17.92
CA LEU A 61 0.60 -16.01 -17.92
C LEU A 61 1.02 -17.13 -18.88
N GLY A 62 0.28 -17.29 -19.99
CA GLY A 62 0.60 -18.23 -21.05
C GLY A 62 0.01 -19.63 -20.84
N ILE A 63 0.43 -20.33 -19.78
CA ILE A 63 -0.09 -21.67 -19.47
C ILE A 63 -1.07 -21.57 -18.31
N ASP A 64 -2.19 -22.25 -18.45
CA ASP A 64 -3.13 -22.44 -17.37
C ASP A 64 -2.46 -23.15 -16.17
N ALA A 65 -2.67 -22.61 -14.97
CA ALA A 65 -2.25 -23.23 -13.72
C ALA A 65 -2.69 -24.69 -13.60
N GLN A 66 -3.91 -25.04 -14.02
CA GLN A 66 -4.39 -26.42 -13.97
C GLN A 66 -3.58 -27.32 -14.91
N ILE A 67 -3.32 -26.86 -16.14
CA ILE A 67 -2.50 -27.58 -17.12
C ILE A 67 -1.08 -27.78 -16.57
N TYR A 68 -0.48 -26.74 -16.00
CA TYR A 68 0.86 -26.82 -15.41
C TYR A 68 0.91 -27.87 -14.28
N ILE A 69 -0.02 -27.80 -13.31
CA ILE A 69 -0.06 -28.72 -12.17
C ILE A 69 -0.27 -30.17 -12.64
N SER A 70 -1.20 -30.39 -13.58
CA SER A 70 -1.46 -31.72 -14.15
C SER A 70 -0.22 -32.29 -14.82
N ARG A 71 0.50 -31.47 -15.59
CA ARG A 71 1.75 -31.88 -16.24
C ARG A 71 2.82 -32.26 -15.21
N SER A 72 3.08 -31.39 -14.23
CA SER A 72 4.10 -31.65 -13.21
C SER A 72 3.81 -32.90 -12.38
N ARG A 73 2.53 -33.16 -12.03
CA ARG A 73 2.14 -34.39 -11.32
C ARG A 73 2.38 -35.65 -12.15
N ASN A 74 2.13 -35.57 -13.46
CA ASN A 74 2.34 -36.71 -14.35
C ASN A 74 3.84 -36.98 -14.53
N GLU A 75 4.65 -35.93 -14.71
CA GLU A 75 6.11 -36.03 -14.77
C GLU A 75 6.69 -36.64 -13.49
N ASP A 76 6.23 -36.22 -12.31
CA ASP A 76 6.61 -36.81 -11.02
C ASP A 76 6.21 -38.28 -10.91
N GLY A 77 5.01 -38.64 -11.36
CA GLY A 77 4.55 -40.04 -11.40
C GLY A 77 5.45 -40.91 -12.27
N LEU A 78 5.78 -40.43 -13.48
CA LEU A 78 6.70 -41.11 -14.39
C LEU A 78 8.12 -41.20 -13.84
N GLN A 79 8.57 -40.20 -13.09
CA GLN A 79 9.85 -40.23 -12.38
C GLN A 79 9.87 -41.35 -11.33
N ARG A 80 8.83 -41.44 -10.50
CA ARG A 80 8.70 -42.49 -9.45
C ARG A 80 8.68 -43.88 -10.05
N VAL A 81 7.91 -44.09 -11.13
CA VAL A 81 7.85 -45.39 -11.83
C VAL A 81 9.22 -45.77 -12.39
N ARG A 82 9.98 -44.81 -12.95
CA ARG A 82 11.35 -45.05 -13.42
C ARG A 82 12.28 -45.47 -12.29
N VAL A 83 12.28 -44.76 -11.16
CA VAL A 83 13.10 -45.11 -9.99
C VAL A 83 12.80 -46.52 -9.48
N ILE A 84 11.52 -46.88 -9.36
CA ILE A 84 11.09 -48.22 -8.94
C ILE A 84 11.54 -49.29 -9.95
N ARG A 85 11.42 -49.02 -11.25
CA ARG A 85 11.84 -49.95 -12.32
C ARG A 85 13.35 -50.15 -12.35
N ASP A 86 14.11 -49.09 -12.10
CA ASP A 86 15.58 -49.09 -12.14
C ASP A 86 16.20 -49.59 -10.84
N GLY A 87 15.39 -49.94 -9.83
CA GLY A 87 15.82 -50.60 -8.61
C GLY A 87 16.75 -49.76 -7.71
N ARG A 88 16.62 -48.43 -7.76
CA ARG A 88 17.31 -47.51 -6.83
C ARG A 88 16.44 -47.12 -5.66
#